data_AF-A0A5B6VXX2-F1
#
_entry.id   AF-A0A5B6VXX2-F1
#
_cell.length_a   1.000
_cell.length_b   1.000
_cell.length_c   1.000
_cell.angle_alpha   90.00
_cell.angle_beta   90.00
_cell.angle_gamma   90.00
#
_symmetry.space_group_name_H-M   'P 1'
#
loop_
_entity.id
_entity.type
_entity.pdbx_description
1 polymer ?
#
loop_
_entity_poly.entity_id
_entity_poly.type
_entity_poly.pdbx_seq_one_letter_code
_entity_poly.pdbx_strand_id
1 'polypeptide(L)'
;MFGCGLPVCVVSYSRIDELVKVEKNGLLFSSSSELADELLVSVLYLTKTIDALKSLKNGALETCSSARWAAEWEEHAKPLISEVL
;
A
#
# COMPACT_ATOMS: atom_id res chain seq x y z
N MET A 1 -2.05 -6.42 -6.17
CA MET A 1 -1.78 -5.01 -6.55
C MET A 1 -0.48 -4.46 -5.94
N PHE A 2 -0.18 -4.63 -4.64
CA PHE A 2 1.05 -4.07 -4.04
C PHE A 2 2.40 -4.49 -4.69
N GLY A 3 2.44 -5.65 -5.34
CA GLY A 3 3.63 -6.13 -6.07
C GLY A 3 3.93 -5.43 -7.41
N CYS A 4 3.23 -4.33 -7.75
CA CYS A 4 3.52 -3.54 -8.95
C CYS A 4 4.24 -2.20 -8.65
N GLY A 5 4.55 -1.91 -7.38
CA GLY A 5 5.31 -0.71 -7.01
C GLY A 5 4.54 0.61 -7.19
N LEU A 6 3.22 0.56 -7.11
CA LEU A 6 2.35 1.74 -7.19
C LEU A 6 1.79 2.09 -5.80
N PRO A 7 1.72 3.40 -5.46
CA PRO A 7 1.05 3.83 -4.26
C PRO A 7 -0.45 3.57 -4.36
N VAL A 8 -1.10 3.32 -3.22
CA VAL A 8 -2.52 2.98 -3.15
C VAL A 8 -3.30 3.97 -2.29
N CYS A 9 -4.58 4.14 -2.59
CA CYS A 9 -5.53 4.81 -1.70
C CYS A 9 -6.54 3.76 -1.27
N VAL A 10 -6.66 3.50 0.04
CA VAL A 10 -7.39 2.34 0.57
C VAL A 10 -8.37 2.75 1.66
N VAL A 11 -9.50 2.05 1.72
CA VAL A 11 -10.47 2.22 2.81
C VAL A 11 -9.79 1.91 4.15
N SER A 12 -10.00 2.76 5.15
CA SER A 12 -9.51 2.55 6.51
C SER A 12 -10.30 1.42 7.19
N TYR A 13 -9.61 0.38 7.62
CA TYR A 13 -10.16 -0.69 8.43
C TYR A 13 -9.09 -1.24 9.38
N SER A 14 -9.50 -1.96 10.42
CA SER A 14 -8.55 -2.52 11.38
C SER A 14 -7.51 -3.41 10.67
N ARG A 15 -6.23 -3.18 10.93
CA ARG A 15 -5.08 -3.91 10.37
C ARG A 15 -4.65 -3.53 8.96
N ILE A 16 -5.31 -2.57 8.28
CA ILE A 16 -4.79 -2.09 6.99
C ILE A 16 -3.39 -1.46 7.14
N ASP A 17 -3.08 -0.94 8.32
CA ASP A 17 -1.80 -0.34 8.66
C ASP A 17 -0.64 -1.33 8.64
N GLU A 18 -0.90 -2.64 8.72
CA GLU A 18 0.11 -3.69 8.55
C GLU A 18 0.65 -3.68 7.10
N LEU A 19 -0.22 -3.39 6.12
CA LEU A 19 0.10 -3.42 4.69
C LEU A 19 0.35 -2.02 4.09
N VAL A 20 -0.42 -1.02 4.53
CA VAL A 20 -0.34 0.36 4.04
C VAL A 20 0.22 1.26 5.13
N LYS A 21 1.39 1.83 4.87
CA LYS A 21 2.00 2.88 5.68
C LYS A 21 1.62 4.23 5.06
N VAL A 22 0.76 4.97 5.77
CA VAL A 22 0.30 6.31 5.39
C VAL A 22 1.50 7.19 5.03
N GLU A 23 1.39 7.94 3.92
CA GLU A 23 2.43 8.81 3.37
C GLU A 23 3.73 8.12 2.92
N LYS A 24 3.85 6.80 3.06
CA LYS A 24 4.99 6.02 2.58
C LYS A 24 4.66 5.20 1.34
N ASN A 25 3.63 4.36 1.40
CA ASN A 25 3.23 3.51 0.27
C ASN A 25 1.76 3.65 -0.10
N GLY A 26 1.02 4.50 0.61
CA GLY A 26 -0.38 4.79 0.31
C GLY A 26 -1.02 5.79 1.25
N LEU A 27 -2.31 5.99 1.03
CA LEU A 27 -3.20 6.91 1.74
C LEU A 27 -4.43 6.13 2.20
N LEU A 28 -5.06 6.58 3.29
CA LEU A 28 -6.25 5.95 3.86
C LEU A 28 -7.43 6.90 3.81
N PHE A 29 -8.62 6.37 3.58
CA PHE A 29 -9.87 7.14 3.64
C PHE A 29 -10.98 6.34 4.31
N SER A 30 -11.91 7.01 4.99
CA SER A 30 -13.05 6.36 5.67
C SER A 30 -14.40 6.74 5.07
N SER A 31 -14.42 7.74 4.18
CA SER A 31 -15.63 8.26 3.56
C SER A 31 -15.43 8.59 2.08
N SER A 32 -16.52 8.72 1.34
CA SER A 32 -16.47 9.18 -0.06
C SER A 32 -15.90 10.59 -0.20
N SER A 33 -16.11 11.44 0.82
CA SER A 33 -15.56 12.80 0.86
C SER A 33 -14.05 12.76 1.06
N GLU A 34 -13.55 11.96 2.02
CA GLU A 34 -12.11 11.76 2.20
C GLU A 34 -11.47 11.14 0.96
N LEU A 35 -12.12 10.17 0.30
CA LEU A 35 -11.61 9.63 -0.97
C LEU A 35 -11.50 10.73 -2.03
N ALA A 36 -12.53 11.58 -2.14
CA ALA A 36 -12.51 12.70 -3.09
C ALA A 36 -11.38 13.68 -2.74
N ASP A 37 -11.16 13.98 -1.46
CA ASP A 37 -10.07 14.82 -0.99
C ASP A 37 -8.70 14.18 -1.29
N GLU A 38 -8.48 12.90 -0.98
CA GLU A 38 -7.24 12.17 -1.29
C GLU A 38 -6.97 12.11 -2.80
N LEU A 39 -8.01 11.95 -3.62
CA LEU A 39 -7.90 11.99 -5.08
C LEU A 39 -7.63 13.41 -5.59
N LEU A 40 -8.31 14.42 -5.06
CA LEU A 40 -8.12 15.81 -5.44
C LEU A 40 -6.73 16.30 -5.04
N VAL A 41 -6.29 15.95 -3.83
CA VAL A 41 -4.92 16.08 -3.35
C VAL A 41 -3.98 15.36 -4.31
N SER A 42 -4.20 14.09 -4.65
CA SER A 42 -3.35 13.36 -5.60
C SER A 42 -3.27 14.02 -7.00
N VAL A 43 -4.39 14.52 -7.52
CA VAL A 43 -4.49 15.19 -8.83
C VAL A 43 -3.91 16.61 -8.81
N LEU A 44 -4.09 17.35 -7.72
CA LEU A 44 -3.46 18.65 -7.51
C LEU A 44 -1.96 18.52 -7.20
N TYR A 45 -1.54 17.47 -6.49
CA TYR A 45 -0.13 17.12 -6.22
C TYR A 45 0.64 16.74 -7.49
N LEU A 46 -0.03 16.11 -8.46
CA LEU A 46 0.51 15.90 -9.82
C LEU A 46 0.94 17.22 -10.48
N THR A 47 0.32 18.34 -10.09
CA THR A 47 0.62 19.67 -10.65
C THR A 47 1.47 20.57 -9.73
N LYS A 48 1.53 20.33 -8.41
CA LYS A 48 2.16 21.25 -7.44
C LYS A 48 3.24 20.66 -6.53
N THR A 49 3.30 19.34 -6.32
CA THR A 49 4.21 18.75 -5.32
C THR A 49 4.70 17.38 -5.77
N ILE A 50 5.56 17.41 -6.81
CA ILE A 50 6.21 16.25 -7.42
C ILE A 50 6.96 15.40 -6.37
N ASP A 51 7.51 16.02 -5.33
CA ASP A 51 8.37 15.33 -4.36
C ASP A 51 7.61 14.39 -3.42
N ALA A 52 6.39 14.72 -3.04
CA ALA A 52 5.55 13.84 -2.22
C ALA A 52 5.06 12.62 -3.03
N LEU A 53 4.68 12.81 -4.30
CA LEU A 53 4.36 11.69 -5.19
C LEU A 53 5.57 10.80 -5.47
N LYS A 54 6.76 11.38 -5.64
CA LYS A 54 8.01 10.62 -5.73
C LYS A 54 8.27 9.85 -4.45
N SER A 55 8.06 10.45 -3.29
CA SER A 55 8.20 9.78 -1.98
C SER A 55 7.27 8.58 -1.86
N LEU A 56 5.98 8.76 -2.18
CA LEU A 56 4.97 7.69 -2.17
C LEU A 56 5.30 6.57 -3.17
N LYS A 57 5.74 6.94 -4.38
CA LYS A 57 6.19 5.97 -5.38
C LYS A 57 7.42 5.20 -4.90
N ASN A 58 8.39 5.89 -4.31
CA ASN A 58 9.61 5.26 -3.79
C ASN A 58 9.27 4.30 -2.66
N GLY A 59 8.43 4.70 -1.69
CA GLY A 59 8.02 3.80 -0.62
C GLY A 59 7.16 2.63 -1.11
N ALA A 60 6.37 2.80 -2.17
CA ALA A 60 5.70 1.68 -2.83
C ALA A 60 6.68 0.73 -3.53
N LEU A 61 7.74 1.23 -4.17
CA LEU A 61 8.80 0.41 -4.78
C LEU A 61 9.62 -0.34 -3.73
N GLU A 62 9.94 0.29 -2.60
CA GLU A 62 10.59 -0.35 -1.45
C GLU A 62 9.72 -1.50 -0.92
N THR A 63 8.41 -1.25 -0.73
CA THR A 63 7.45 -2.27 -0.29
C THR A 63 7.30 -3.38 -1.33
N CYS A 64 7.41 -3.08 -2.62
CA CYS A 64 7.37 -4.08 -3.68
C CYS A 64 8.66 -4.92 -3.77
N SER A 65 9.77 -4.38 -3.28
CA SER A 65 11.07 -5.05 -3.25
C SER A 65 11.21 -6.01 -2.08
N SER A 66 10.30 -5.94 -1.09
CA SER A 66 10.22 -6.93 -0.03
C SER A 66 9.64 -8.26 -0.53
N ALA A 67 9.58 -9.24 0.38
CA ALA A 67 9.06 -10.56 0.09
C ALA A 67 7.65 -10.48 -0.52
N ARG A 68 7.50 -11.15 -1.67
CA ARG A 68 6.24 -11.23 -2.40
C ARG A 68 5.35 -12.27 -1.73
N TRP A 69 4.05 -12.19 -2.03
CA TRP A 69 3.06 -13.17 -1.58
C TRP A 69 3.53 -14.62 -1.68
N ALA A 70 4.18 -15.00 -2.79
CA ALA A 70 4.67 -16.37 -2.98
C ALA A 70 5.76 -16.77 -1.96
N ALA A 71 6.68 -15.86 -1.63
CA ALA A 71 7.73 -16.12 -0.65
C ALA A 71 7.15 -16.19 0.77
N GLU A 72 6.31 -15.22 1.13
CA GLU A 72 5.62 -15.17 2.43
C GLU A 72 4.72 -16.40 2.66
N TRP A 73 4.05 -16.87 1.60
CA TRP A 73 3.25 -18.09 1.63
C TRP A 73 4.11 -19.33 1.94
N GLU A 74 5.20 -19.51 1.20
CA GLU A 74 6.10 -20.66 1.35
C GLU A 74 6.78 -20.65 2.73
N GLU A 75 7.13 -19.48 3.25
CA GLU A 75 7.84 -19.34 4.53
C GLU A 75 6.92 -19.48 5.75
N HIS A 76 5.73 -18.87 5.74
CA HIS A 76 4.90 -18.74 6.94
C HIS A 76 3.62 -19.58 6.91
N ALA A 77 2.91 -19.63 5.78
CA ALA A 77 1.59 -20.26 5.73
C ALA A 77 1.67 -21.76 5.40
N LYS A 78 2.52 -22.13 4.43
CA LYS A 78 2.64 -23.51 3.95
C LYS A 78 3.06 -24.51 5.03
N PRO A 79 4.03 -24.24 5.92
CA PRO A 79 4.44 -25.20 6.95
C PRO A 79 3.28 -25.55 7.90
N LEU A 80 2.51 -24.53 8.32
CA LEU A 80 1.36 -24.71 9.24
C LEU A 80 0.26 -25.59 8.64
N ILE A 81 0.04 -25.50 7.33
CA ILE A 81 -0.96 -26.32 6.63
C ILE A 81 -0.43 -27.75 6.44
N SER A 82 0.87 -27.88 6.16
CA SER A 82 1.51 -29.19 5.93
C SER A 82 1.64 -30.03 7.20
N GLU A 83 1.60 -29.42 8.40
CA GLU A 83 1.58 -30.13 9.68
C GLU A 83 0.21 -30.72 10.03
N VAL A 84 -0.86 -30.22 9.41
CA VAL A 84 -2.26 -30.60 9.68
C VAL A 84 -2.78 -31.62 8.67
N LEU A 85 -2.10 -31.78 7.53
CA LEU A 85 -2.37 -32.78 6.49
C LEU A 85 -1.51 -34.03 6.67
#